data_AF-A0A119WA32-F1
#
_entry.id   AF-A0A119WA32-F1
#
_cell.length_a   1.000
_cell.length_b   1.000
_cell.length_c   1.000
_cell.angle_alpha   90.00
_cell.angle_beta   90.00
_cell.angle_gamma   90.00
#
_symmetry.space_group_name_H-M   'P 1'
#
loop_
_entity.id
_entity.type
_entity.pdbx_description
1 polymer ?
#
loop_
_entity_poly.entity_id
_entity_poly.type
_entity_poly.pdbx_seq_one_letter_code
_entity_poly.pdbx_strand_id
1 'polypeptide(L)'
;MCAPRAYFTCLPLDEQCGERWAEVPYQDAAQPPYSDSRTQVLKVAFDAPLLLPPEAGRHACACSVEQINRGAAPWLRSENFLDGNTLRVMGGATLREFVETVESAGGTVYGPLGWAELPPWAARGESL
;
A
#
# COMPACT_ATOMS: atom_id res chain seq x y z
N MET A 1 11.22 15.94 -2.47
CA MET A 1 10.02 15.16 -2.88
C MET A 1 9.41 14.56 -1.62
N CYS A 2 8.08 14.57 -1.47
CA CYS A 2 7.42 13.90 -0.35
C CYS A 2 7.43 12.39 -0.61
N ALA A 3 7.72 11.55 0.38
CA ALA A 3 7.74 10.09 0.22
C ALA A 3 6.35 9.55 -0.18
N PRO A 4 6.28 8.48 -1.00
CA PRO A 4 5.02 7.86 -1.35
C PRO A 4 4.33 7.30 -0.09
N ARG A 5 3.00 7.23 -0.15
CA ARG A 5 2.15 6.85 0.98
C ARG A 5 1.23 5.73 0.57
N ALA A 6 1.12 4.71 1.43
CA ALA A 6 0.13 3.66 1.31
C ALA A 6 -0.95 3.84 2.39
N TYR A 7 -2.18 3.48 2.05
CA TYR A 7 -3.34 3.57 2.93
C TYR A 7 -3.92 2.16 3.13
N PHE A 8 -4.17 1.80 4.38
CA PHE A 8 -4.75 0.52 4.79
C PHE A 8 -5.98 0.78 5.64
N THR A 9 -6.98 -0.08 5.54
CA THR A 9 -8.24 0.05 6.28
C THR A 9 -8.67 -1.32 6.77
N CYS A 10 -9.61 -1.37 7.72
CA CYS A 10 -10.25 -2.62 8.13
C CYS A 10 -11.44 -3.02 7.24
N LEU A 11 -11.82 -2.19 6.27
CA LEU A 11 -12.94 -2.47 5.37
C LEU A 11 -12.52 -3.40 4.22
N PRO A 12 -13.41 -4.32 3.79
CA PRO A 12 -13.27 -5.03 2.51
C PRO A 12 -13.02 -4.08 1.34
N LEU A 13 -12.25 -4.52 0.34
CA LEU A 13 -11.82 -3.67 -0.78
C LEU A 13 -13.00 -3.06 -1.56
N ASP A 14 -14.09 -3.79 -1.69
CA ASP A 14 -15.32 -3.39 -2.37
C ASP A 14 -16.20 -2.41 -1.58
N GLU A 15 -15.95 -2.26 -0.27
CA GLU A 15 -16.58 -1.27 0.59
C GLU A 15 -15.77 0.04 0.69
N GLN A 16 -14.53 0.05 0.18
CA GLN A 16 -13.66 1.22 0.20
C GLN A 16 -14.02 2.20 -0.92
N CYS A 17 -13.98 3.48 -0.60
CA CYS A 17 -14.24 4.55 -1.56
C CYS A 17 -13.42 5.80 -1.23
N GLY A 18 -13.29 6.65 -2.24
CA GLY A 18 -12.68 7.97 -2.12
C GLY A 18 -13.04 8.84 -3.31
N GLU A 19 -12.78 10.12 -3.16
CA GLU A 19 -13.09 11.10 -4.19
C GLU A 19 -12.23 10.87 -5.44
N ARG A 20 -12.90 10.86 -6.61
CA ARG A 20 -12.30 10.72 -7.95
C ARG A 20 -11.54 9.41 -8.19
N TRP A 21 -11.89 8.33 -7.46
CA TRP A 21 -11.27 7.00 -7.64
C TRP A 21 -11.50 6.34 -9.00
N ALA A 22 -12.52 6.77 -9.75
CA ALA A 22 -12.78 6.31 -11.11
C ALA A 22 -11.97 7.06 -12.19
N GLU A 23 -11.30 8.16 -11.84
CA GLU A 23 -10.60 9.01 -12.80
C GLU A 23 -9.18 8.50 -13.10
N VAL A 24 -8.72 8.79 -14.32
CA VAL A 24 -7.42 8.40 -14.85
C VAL A 24 -6.65 9.68 -15.23
N PRO A 25 -5.37 9.82 -14.84
CA PRO A 25 -4.57 8.88 -14.08
C PRO A 25 -4.73 9.09 -12.55
N TYR A 26 -4.72 7.99 -11.77
CA TYR A 26 -5.05 8.06 -10.34
C TYR A 26 -4.12 8.98 -9.55
N GLN A 27 -2.83 9.05 -9.90
CA GLN A 27 -1.84 9.86 -9.17
C GLN A 27 -2.10 11.37 -9.24
N ASP A 28 -2.82 11.83 -10.27
CA ASP A 28 -3.15 13.24 -10.47
C ASP A 28 -4.58 13.58 -10.01
N ALA A 29 -5.48 12.59 -10.06
CA ALA A 29 -6.91 12.81 -9.82
C ALA A 29 -7.37 12.36 -8.43
N ALA A 30 -6.96 11.17 -8.00
CA ALA A 30 -7.54 10.49 -6.87
C ALA A 30 -7.16 11.16 -5.55
N GLN A 31 -8.15 11.36 -4.69
CA GLN A 31 -7.93 11.78 -3.31
C GLN A 31 -7.75 10.55 -2.39
N PRO A 32 -7.21 10.75 -1.17
CA PRO A 32 -7.14 9.69 -0.16
C PRO A 32 -8.50 9.01 0.08
N PRO A 33 -8.51 7.75 0.58
CA PRO A 33 -9.75 7.09 0.98
C PRO A 33 -10.51 7.92 2.01
N TYR A 34 -11.84 7.84 1.98
CA TYR A 34 -12.66 8.47 3.01
C TYR A 34 -12.33 7.88 4.39
N SER A 35 -12.12 8.78 5.36
CA SER A 35 -11.74 8.42 6.73
C SER A 35 -12.82 8.89 7.69
N ASP A 36 -13.83 8.06 7.89
CA ASP A 36 -14.70 8.17 9.05
C ASP A 36 -14.29 7.13 10.12
N SER A 37 -14.91 7.22 11.30
CA SER A 37 -14.60 6.35 12.45
C SER A 37 -14.71 4.84 12.16
N ARG A 38 -15.49 4.42 11.15
CA ARG A 38 -15.64 3.01 10.78
C ARG A 38 -14.49 2.51 9.93
N THR A 39 -13.89 3.37 9.11
CA THR A 39 -12.85 2.96 8.14
C THR A 39 -11.50 2.63 8.80
N GLN A 40 -11.17 3.28 9.93
CA GLN A 40 -9.88 3.15 10.62
C GLN A 40 -8.68 3.12 9.65
N VAL A 41 -8.40 4.25 9.01
CA VAL A 41 -7.34 4.35 8.00
C VAL A 41 -5.97 4.43 8.65
N LEU A 42 -5.15 3.41 8.45
CA LEU A 42 -3.71 3.44 8.70
C LEU A 42 -2.99 4.01 7.47
N LYS A 43 -2.18 5.04 7.69
CA LYS A 43 -1.35 5.65 6.65
C LYS A 43 0.12 5.40 6.96
N VAL A 44 0.85 4.84 6.00
CA VAL A 44 2.29 4.58 6.14
C VAL A 44 3.07 5.26 5.03
N ALA A 45 4.27 5.75 5.37
CA ALA A 45 5.24 6.18 4.37
C ALA A 45 6.15 5.01 4.03
N PHE A 46 6.74 5.01 2.84
CA PHE A 46 7.68 3.97 2.46
C PHE A 46 8.66 4.47 1.40
N ASP A 47 9.75 3.74 1.23
CA ASP A 47 10.59 3.77 0.04
C ASP A 47 10.64 2.37 -0.56
N ALA A 48 10.68 2.28 -1.88
CA ALA A 48 10.74 0.99 -2.60
C ALA A 48 11.46 1.21 -3.94
N PRO A 49 12.81 1.29 -3.94
CA PRO A 49 13.58 1.75 -5.11
C PRO A 49 13.46 0.84 -6.34
N LEU A 50 13.12 -0.44 -6.13
CA LEU A 50 12.93 -1.42 -7.21
C LEU A 50 11.47 -1.65 -7.60
N LEU A 51 10.52 -0.94 -6.95
CA LEU A 51 9.11 -1.00 -7.31
C LEU A 51 8.69 0.27 -8.05
N LEU A 52 8.00 0.07 -9.16
CA LEU A 52 7.48 1.12 -10.01
C LEU A 52 5.96 1.21 -9.88
N PRO A 53 5.40 2.44 -9.85
CA PRO A 53 3.95 2.63 -9.92
C PRO A 53 3.42 2.27 -11.33
N PRO A 54 2.10 2.19 -11.52
CA PRO A 54 1.51 1.72 -12.78
C PRO A 54 1.97 2.53 -13.99
N GLU A 55 2.11 3.85 -13.84
CA GLU A 55 2.47 4.82 -14.88
C GLU A 55 3.95 4.85 -15.26
N ALA A 56 4.83 4.14 -14.55
CA ALA A 56 6.27 4.18 -14.78
C ALA A 56 6.79 2.92 -15.49
N GLY A 57 7.94 3.04 -16.18
CA GLY A 57 8.68 1.92 -16.74
C GLY A 57 8.18 1.38 -18.10
N ARG A 58 8.71 0.23 -18.52
CA ARG A 58 8.40 -0.45 -19.79
C ARG A 58 6.91 -0.78 -19.96
N HIS A 59 6.24 -1.12 -18.86
CA HIS A 59 4.82 -1.51 -18.86
C HIS A 59 3.91 -0.40 -18.31
N ALA A 60 4.32 0.86 -18.49
CA ALA A 60 3.58 2.03 -18.05
C ALA A 60 2.13 2.00 -18.55
N CYS A 61 1.19 2.16 -17.63
CA CYS A 61 -0.24 2.22 -17.89
C CYS A 61 -0.89 3.26 -16.97
N ALA A 62 -1.62 4.20 -17.56
CA ALA A 62 -2.47 5.10 -16.80
C ALA A 62 -3.74 4.35 -16.39
N CYS A 63 -4.02 4.28 -15.08
CA CYS A 63 -5.19 3.62 -14.54
C CYS A 63 -5.80 4.43 -13.40
N SER A 64 -7.06 4.13 -13.09
CA SER A 64 -7.79 4.68 -11.94
C SER A 64 -7.61 3.78 -10.71
N VAL A 65 -7.93 4.29 -9.52
CA VAL A 65 -7.90 3.49 -8.28
C VAL A 65 -8.85 2.29 -8.40
N GLU A 66 -10.03 2.49 -9.00
CA GLU A 66 -10.98 1.39 -9.19
C GLU A 66 -10.43 0.28 -10.11
N GLN A 67 -9.69 0.64 -11.17
CA GLN A 67 -9.07 -0.36 -12.05
C GLN A 67 -8.00 -1.16 -11.31
N ILE A 68 -7.18 -0.49 -10.50
CA ILE A 68 -6.18 -1.13 -9.64
C ILE A 68 -6.87 -2.07 -8.63
N ASN A 69 -7.93 -1.61 -7.96
CA ASN A 69 -8.68 -2.41 -6.99
C ASN A 69 -9.38 -3.61 -7.61
N ARG A 70 -9.80 -3.53 -8.89
CA ARG A 70 -10.34 -4.67 -9.66
C ARG A 70 -9.25 -5.61 -10.22
N GLY A 71 -7.98 -5.33 -9.94
CA GLY A 71 -6.85 -6.17 -10.37
C GLY A 71 -6.43 -5.97 -11.83
N ALA A 72 -6.85 -4.88 -12.49
CA ALA A 72 -6.46 -4.61 -13.87
C ALA A 72 -4.96 -4.29 -14.03
N ALA A 73 -4.34 -3.76 -12.97
CA ALA A 73 -2.89 -3.54 -12.87
C ALA A 73 -2.44 -3.63 -11.40
N PRO A 74 -1.21 -4.10 -11.13
CA PRO A 74 -0.61 -3.95 -9.80
C PRO A 74 -0.38 -2.47 -9.49
N TRP A 75 -0.57 -2.06 -8.24
CA TRP A 75 -0.22 -0.70 -7.81
C TRP A 75 1.29 -0.48 -7.79
N LEU A 76 2.06 -1.47 -7.32
CA LEU A 76 3.52 -1.43 -7.38
C LEU A 76 4.03 -2.71 -8.02
N ARG A 77 5.04 -2.60 -8.88
CA ARG A 77 5.66 -3.77 -9.52
C ARG A 77 7.14 -3.61 -9.78
N SER A 78 7.89 -4.69 -9.72
CA SER A 78 9.26 -4.74 -10.27
C SER A 78 9.22 -4.95 -11.79
N GLU A 79 10.21 -4.45 -12.53
CA GLU A 79 10.28 -4.68 -13.98
C GLU A 79 11.23 -5.80 -14.43
N ASN A 80 12.15 -6.28 -13.60
CA ASN A 80 12.95 -7.49 -13.86
C ASN A 80 13.55 -8.02 -12.55
N PHE A 81 13.24 -9.25 -12.16
CA PHE A 81 14.07 -10.04 -11.26
C PHE A 81 14.75 -11.15 -12.06
N LEU A 82 16.05 -11.33 -11.85
CA LEU A 82 16.88 -12.33 -12.54
C LEU A 82 16.32 -13.76 -12.42
N ASP A 83 15.50 -14.03 -11.41
CA ASP A 83 14.96 -15.36 -11.10
C ASP A 83 13.50 -15.56 -11.58
N GLY A 84 12.96 -14.65 -12.39
CA GLY A 84 11.61 -14.76 -12.97
C GLY A 84 10.45 -14.45 -12.04
N ASN A 85 10.69 -14.23 -10.74
CA ASN A 85 9.64 -13.89 -9.79
C ASN A 85 9.41 -12.36 -9.75
N THR A 86 8.27 -11.90 -10.27
CA THR A 86 7.94 -10.46 -10.29
C THR A 86 7.31 -10.05 -8.97
N LEU A 87 7.91 -9.11 -8.24
CA LEU A 87 7.30 -8.50 -7.06
C LEU A 87 6.12 -7.63 -7.48
N ARG A 88 4.99 -7.77 -6.79
CA ARG A 88 3.74 -7.04 -7.09
C ARG A 88 3.00 -6.72 -5.80
N VAL A 89 2.53 -5.48 -5.70
CA VAL A 89 1.52 -5.07 -4.71
C VAL A 89 0.22 -4.84 -5.48
N MET A 90 -0.79 -5.65 -5.22
CA MET A 90 -2.13 -5.52 -5.81
C MET A 90 -2.99 -4.54 -5.02
N GLY A 91 -4.05 -4.03 -5.62
CA GLY A 91 -5.13 -3.38 -4.88
C GLY A 91 -5.69 -4.33 -3.82
N GLY A 92 -5.90 -3.83 -2.60
CA GLY A 92 -6.36 -4.63 -1.46
C GLY A 92 -5.32 -5.54 -0.80
N ALA A 93 -4.03 -5.43 -1.16
CA ALA A 93 -2.97 -6.11 -0.42
C ALA A 93 -3.02 -5.79 1.08
N THR A 94 -2.81 -6.80 1.91
CA THR A 94 -2.70 -6.63 3.36
C THR A 94 -1.44 -5.81 3.71
N LEU A 95 -1.42 -5.22 4.90
CA LEU A 95 -0.23 -4.53 5.41
C LEU A 95 0.99 -5.46 5.42
N ARG A 96 0.80 -6.75 5.77
CA ARG A 96 1.86 -7.77 5.77
C ARG A 96 2.44 -7.96 4.38
N GLU A 97 1.61 -8.29 3.40
CA GLU A 97 2.06 -8.52 2.01
C GLU A 97 2.76 -7.30 1.43
N PHE A 98 2.24 -6.10 1.74
CA PHE A 98 2.87 -4.85 1.35
C PHE A 98 4.28 -4.70 1.94
N VAL A 99 4.44 -4.89 3.27
CA VAL A 99 5.73 -4.79 3.94
C VAL A 99 6.71 -5.82 3.39
N GLU A 100 6.31 -7.09 3.30
CA GLU A 100 7.16 -8.17 2.78
C GLU A 100 7.60 -7.90 1.34
N THR A 101 6.72 -7.34 0.50
CA THR A 101 7.04 -6.99 -0.90
C THR A 101 7.99 -5.80 -0.99
N VAL A 102 7.78 -4.76 -0.17
CA VAL A 102 8.66 -3.58 -0.11
C VAL A 102 10.06 -3.97 0.37
N GLU A 103 10.16 -4.78 1.43
CA GLU A 103 11.44 -5.27 1.96
C GLU A 103 12.16 -6.18 0.95
N SER A 104 11.43 -7.05 0.26
CA SER A 104 11.98 -7.89 -0.82
C SER A 104 12.51 -7.05 -2.00
N ALA A 105 11.98 -5.85 -2.19
CA ALA A 105 12.45 -4.87 -3.16
C ALA A 105 13.61 -3.98 -2.64
N GLY A 106 14.14 -4.27 -1.46
CA GLY A 106 15.21 -3.49 -0.82
C GLY A 106 14.74 -2.14 -0.26
N GLY A 107 13.43 -1.98 -0.06
CA GLY A 107 12.82 -0.78 0.51
C GLY A 107 12.53 -0.88 2.00
N THR A 108 11.90 0.15 2.56
CA THR A 108 11.48 0.20 3.97
C THR A 108 10.09 0.83 4.11
N VAL A 109 9.27 0.29 5.03
CA VAL A 109 7.99 0.89 5.44
C VAL A 109 8.15 1.56 6.81
N TYR A 110 7.70 2.80 6.90
CA TYR A 110 7.80 3.62 8.11
C TYR A 110 6.43 3.80 8.76
N GLY A 111 6.34 3.47 10.05
CA GLY A 111 5.14 3.66 10.88
C GLY A 111 5.27 4.84 11.85
N PRO A 112 4.15 5.36 12.38
CA PRO A 112 4.19 6.36 13.44
C PRO A 112 4.73 5.76 14.75
N LEU A 113 5.51 6.54 15.50
CA LEU A 113 5.98 6.15 16.84
C LEU A 113 4.79 5.81 17.74
N GLY A 114 4.91 4.75 18.57
CA GLY A 114 3.83 4.26 19.43
C GLY A 114 2.82 3.33 18.75
N TRP A 115 2.91 3.10 17.43
CA TRP A 115 2.06 2.13 16.75
C TRP A 115 2.40 0.70 17.18
N ALA A 116 1.37 -0.07 17.54
CA ALA A 116 1.48 -1.44 18.06
C ALA A 116 2.32 -1.58 19.35
N GLU A 117 2.63 -0.49 20.04
CA GLU A 117 3.20 -0.57 21.39
C GLU A 117 2.16 -1.20 22.31
N LEU A 118 2.54 -2.33 22.90
CA LEU A 118 1.75 -2.92 23.96
C LEU A 118 1.75 -1.97 25.16
N PRO A 119 0.60 -1.80 25.82
CA PRO A 119 0.58 -0.99 27.03
C PRO A 119 1.53 -1.61 28.07
N PRO A 120 2.14 -0.80 28.97
CA PRO A 120 3.21 -1.27 29.87
C PRO A 120 2.86 -2.48 30.73
N TRP A 121 1.57 -2.74 30.95
CA TRP A 121 1.06 -3.86 31.72
C TRP A 121 0.95 -5.17 30.93
N ALA A 122 0.85 -5.12 29.59
CA ALA A 122 0.78 -6.31 28.74
C ALA A 122 2.16 -6.94 28.48
N ALA A 123 3.25 -6.17 28.58
CA ALA A 123 4.63 -6.65 28.38
C ALA A 123 5.16 -7.52 29.55
N ARG A 124 4.41 -7.67 30.65
CA ARG A 124 4.82 -8.40 31.87
C ARG A 124 4.21 -9.80 32.00
N GLY A 125 3.55 -10.29 30.96
CA GLY A 125 2.72 -11.48 31.01
C GLY A 125 3.34 -12.77 30.47
N GLU A 126 4.63 -13.05 30.71
CA GLU A 126 5.18 -14.40 30.50
C GLU A 126 6.11 -14.78 31.67
N SER A 127 5.49 -15.26 32.74
CA SER A 127 6.10 -16.14 33.74
C SER A 127 4.96 -16.91 34.41
N LEU A 128 4.58 -18.03 33.80
CA LEU A 128 3.89 -19.14 34.44
C LEU A 128 4.65 -20.42 34.10
#